data_AF-A0A965NT52-F1
#
_entry.id   AF-A0A965NT52-F1
#
_cell.length_a   1.000
_cell.length_b   1.000
_cell.length_c   1.000
_cell.angle_alpha   90.00
_cell.angle_beta   90.00
_cell.angle_gamma   90.00
#
_symmetry.space_group_name_H-M   'P 1'
#
loop_
_entity.id
_entity.type
_entity.pdbx_description
1 polymer ?
#
loop_
_entity_poly.entity_id
_entity_poly.type
_entity_poly.pdbx_seq_one_letter_code
_entity_poly.pdbx_strand_id
1 'polypeptide(L)'
;MATSPILREFRRGIINWFEGIAIPHQPSVVDGMYTPIRSEKVMKFNRKALRQIGKAKVEKVDPRYNGGDDRMIVKVGRPGSAERKAALAEQYAAILACGEEVSPFSEG
;
A
#
# COMPACT_ATOMS: atom_id res chain seq x y z
N MET A 1 -19.93 -8.67 -5.20
CA MET A 1 -20.03 -7.21 -5.50
C MET A 1 -18.81 -6.53 -4.90
N ALA A 2 -17.97 -5.90 -5.73
CA ALA A 2 -16.78 -5.20 -5.25
C ALA A 2 -17.21 -3.99 -4.43
N THR A 3 -16.97 -4.02 -3.12
CA THR A 3 -17.29 -2.91 -2.22
C THR A 3 -16.36 -1.75 -2.56
N SER A 4 -16.91 -0.54 -2.77
CA SER A 4 -16.09 0.61 -3.11
C SER A 4 -15.03 0.87 -2.02
N PRO A 5 -13.82 1.32 -2.39
CA PRO A 5 -12.74 1.55 -1.43
C PRO A 5 -13.16 2.48 -0.28
N ILE A 6 -13.96 3.50 -0.61
CA ILE A 6 -14.49 4.50 0.33
C ILE A 6 -15.39 3.86 1.39
N LEU A 7 -16.34 3.01 0.96
CA LEU A 7 -17.26 2.35 1.89
C LEU A 7 -16.53 1.37 2.81
N ARG A 8 -15.46 0.73 2.31
CA ARG A 8 -14.61 -0.16 3.11
C ARG A 8 -13.83 0.61 4.18
N GLU A 9 -13.31 1.78 3.86
CA GLU A 9 -12.62 2.66 4.82
C GLU A 9 -13.57 3.21 5.87
N PHE A 10 -14.75 3.67 5.47
CA PHE A 10 -15.80 4.14 6.38
C PHE A 10 -16.20 3.06 7.40
N ARG A 11 -16.49 1.84 6.94
CA ARG A 11 -16.80 0.70 7.81
C ARG A 11 -15.68 0.42 8.82
N ARG A 12 -14.43 0.52 8.38
CA ARG A 12 -13.25 0.29 9.24
C ARG A 12 -13.10 1.39 10.30
N GLY A 13 -13.39 2.65 9.94
CA GLY A 13 -13.41 3.77 10.89
C GLY A 13 -14.42 3.56 12.03
N ILE A 14 -15.64 3.13 11.68
CA ILE A 14 -16.69 2.83 12.68
C ILE A 14 -16.22 1.72 13.63
N ILE A 15 -15.74 0.60 13.11
CA ILE A 15 -15.30 -0.54 13.94
C ILE A 15 -14.17 -0.10 14.89
N ASN A 16 -13.18 0.62 14.37
CA ASN A 16 -12.06 1.12 15.17
C ASN A 16 -12.50 2.10 16.29
N TRP A 17 -13.55 2.89 16.07
CA TRP A 17 -14.07 3.80 17.10
C TRP A 17 -14.62 3.02 18.31
N PHE A 18 -15.31 1.91 18.06
CA PHE A 18 -15.85 1.07 19.13
C PHE A 18 -14.79 0.12 19.75
N GLU A 19 -13.70 -0.17 19.03
CA GLU A 19 -12.56 -0.97 19.53
C GLU A 19 -11.68 -0.18 20.50
N GLY A 20 -12.15 -0.01 21.74
CA GLY A 20 -11.39 0.65 22.82
C GLY A 20 -12.25 1.41 23.81
N ILE A 21 -13.57 1.50 23.57
CA ILE A 21 -14.51 2.12 24.49
C ILE A 21 -14.62 1.26 25.75
N ALA A 22 -14.39 1.89 26.90
CA ALA A 22 -14.69 1.31 28.20
C ALA A 22 -16.21 1.32 28.41
N ILE A 23 -16.81 0.15 28.60
CA ILE A 23 -18.25 0.02 28.83
C ILE A 23 -18.46 -0.20 30.34
N PRO A 24 -19.35 0.57 31.00
CA PRO A 24 -19.75 0.28 32.36
C PRO A 24 -20.26 -1.16 32.47
N HIS A 25 -19.66 -1.94 33.37
CA HIS A 25 -19.98 -3.35 33.52
C HIS A 25 -20.08 -3.68 35.01
N GLN A 26 -21.06 -4.48 35.36
CA GLN A 26 -21.17 -5.04 36.69
C GLN A 26 -20.70 -6.50 36.65
N PRO A 27 -19.59 -6.86 37.33
CA PRO A 27 -19.09 -8.22 37.33
C PRO A 27 -19.96 -9.08 38.26
N SER A 28 -20.27 -10.31 37.84
CA SER A 28 -20.90 -11.29 38.71
C SER A 28 -19.84 -11.94 39.60
N VAL A 29 -20.02 -11.87 40.92
CA VAL A 29 -19.16 -12.55 41.91
C VAL A 29 -19.62 -14.02 42.06
N VAL A 30 -18.77 -14.86 42.65
CA VAL A 30 -18.92 -16.33 42.77
C VAL A 30 -20.25 -16.80 43.39
N ASP A 31 -21.01 -15.93 44.06
CA ASP A 31 -22.28 -16.28 44.72
C ASP A 31 -23.51 -15.48 44.23
N GLY A 32 -23.44 -14.86 43.04
CA GLY A 32 -24.58 -14.12 42.46
C GLY A 32 -24.97 -12.83 43.19
N MET A 33 -24.19 -12.41 44.19
CA MET A 33 -24.36 -11.13 44.88
C MET A 33 -23.86 -9.96 44.01
N TYR A 34 -24.74 -8.96 43.84
CA TYR A 34 -24.40 -7.68 43.22
C TYR A 34 -23.77 -6.77 44.28
N THR A 35 -22.45 -6.54 44.19
CA THR A 35 -21.71 -5.62 45.07
C THR A 35 -21.68 -4.21 44.49
N PRO A 36 -21.39 -3.15 45.28
CA PRO A 36 -21.30 -1.76 44.82
C PRO A 36 -20.04 -1.46 43.99
N ILE A 37 -19.37 -2.48 43.45
CA ILE A 37 -18.16 -2.31 42.66
C ILE A 37 -18.56 -1.75 41.28
N ARG A 38 -18.24 -0.49 41.04
CA ARG A 38 -18.28 0.10 39.70
C ARG A 38 -17.04 -0.40 38.95
N SER A 39 -17.25 -1.25 37.96
CA SER A 39 -16.17 -1.70 37.08
C SER A 39 -16.42 -1.23 35.64
N GLU A 40 -15.35 -0.96 34.92
CA GLU A 40 -15.42 -0.66 33.49
C GLU A 40 -14.74 -1.81 32.74
N LYS A 41 -15.44 -2.42 31.80
CA LYS A 41 -14.86 -3.43 30.92
C LYS A 41 -14.16 -2.73 29.77
N VAL A 42 -12.83 -2.72 29.83
CA VAL A 42 -12.00 -2.31 28.69
C VAL A 42 -11.96 -3.48 27.70
N MET A 43 -12.60 -3.31 26.55
CA MET A 43 -12.51 -4.29 25.47
C MET A 43 -11.04 -4.36 25.01
N LYS A 44 -10.47 -5.57 24.98
CA LYS A 44 -9.04 -5.79 24.69
C LYS A 44 -8.64 -4.98 23.45
N PHE A 45 -7.65 -4.09 23.61
CA PHE A 45 -7.08 -3.31 22.50
C PHE A 45 -6.90 -4.22 21.28
N ASN A 46 -7.54 -3.88 20.16
CA ASN A 46 -7.41 -4.69 18.96
C ASN A 46 -5.98 -4.55 18.43
N ARG A 47 -5.11 -5.50 18.81
CA ARG A 47 -3.71 -5.55 18.38
C ARG A 47 -3.58 -5.56 16.86
N LYS A 48 -4.56 -6.08 16.13
CA LYS A 48 -4.57 -6.04 14.65
C LYS A 48 -4.81 -4.63 14.13
N ALA A 49 -5.69 -3.85 14.76
CA ALA A 49 -5.91 -2.44 14.42
C ALA A 49 -4.67 -1.59 14.71
N LEU A 50 -4.04 -1.77 15.89
CA LEU A 50 -2.80 -1.07 16.24
C LEU A 50 -1.66 -1.35 15.25
N ARG A 51 -1.49 -2.62 14.82
CA ARG A 51 -0.50 -2.99 13.79
C ARG A 51 -0.73 -2.30 12.45
N GLN A 52 -1.94 -1.82 12.17
CA GLN A 52 -2.26 -1.13 10.92
C GLN A 52 -2.09 0.39 11.01
N ILE A 53 -2.20 0.99 12.20
CA ILE A 53 -1.95 2.42 12.43
C ILE A 53 -0.48 2.76 12.20
N GLY A 54 0.43 1.88 12.60
CA GLY A 54 1.89 2.06 12.41
C GLY A 54 2.43 1.68 11.04
N LYS A 55 1.58 1.27 10.08
CA LYS A 55 2.06 1.00 8.73
C LYS A 55 2.38 2.31 8.05
N ALA A 56 3.64 2.49 7.66
CA ALA A 56 4.05 3.60 6.81
C ALA A 56 3.12 3.65 5.59
N LYS A 57 2.57 4.83 5.30
CA LYS A 57 1.84 5.02 4.05
C LYS A 57 2.82 4.69 2.93
N VAL A 58 2.43 3.79 2.03
CA VAL A 58 3.20 3.56 0.82
C VAL A 58 3.23 4.90 0.10
N GLU A 59 4.40 5.53 0.05
CA GLU A 59 4.58 6.74 -0.73
C GLU A 59 4.21 6.38 -2.16
N LYS A 60 3.13 7.00 -2.64
CA LYS A 60 2.68 6.82 -4.02
C LYS A 60 3.72 7.54 -4.86
N VAL A 61 4.71 6.81 -5.35
CA VAL A 61 5.75 7.32 -6.24
C VAL A 61 5.06 8.02 -7.41
N ASP A 62 5.54 9.22 -7.76
CA ASP A 62 5.02 9.98 -8.88
C ASP A 62 5.01 9.09 -10.13
N PRO A 63 3.84 8.88 -10.79
CA PRO A 63 3.71 8.02 -11.96
C PRO A 63 4.70 8.36 -13.09
N ARG A 64 5.19 9.61 -13.16
CA ARG A 64 6.22 10.03 -14.12
C ARG A 64 7.58 9.37 -13.91
N TYR A 65 7.86 8.92 -12.68
CA TYR A 65 9.14 8.31 -12.31
C TYR A 65 9.10 6.78 -12.26
N ASN A 66 7.91 6.16 -12.19
CA ASN A 66 7.81 4.71 -11.96
C ASN A 66 6.58 4.03 -12.58
N GLY A 67 5.99 4.62 -13.63
CA GLY A 67 4.67 4.21 -14.12
C GLY A 67 4.54 3.89 -15.61
N GLY A 68 5.64 3.72 -16.34
CA GLY A 68 5.60 3.23 -17.72
C GLY A 68 6.10 1.79 -17.79
N ASP A 69 5.41 0.94 -18.56
CA ASP A 69 5.97 -0.36 -18.93
C ASP A 69 7.28 -0.14 -19.67
N ASP A 70 8.31 -0.90 -19.32
CA ASP A 70 9.59 -0.87 -20.01
C ASP A 70 9.44 -1.49 -21.41
N ARG A 71 9.22 -0.62 -22.40
CA ARG A 71 9.02 -0.96 -23.81
C ARG A 71 10.33 -1.09 -24.61
N MET A 72 11.49 -1.09 -23.95
CA MET A 72 12.75 -1.28 -24.67
C MET A 72 12.79 -2.69 -25.28
N ILE A 73 13.00 -2.78 -26.61
CA ILE A 73 12.97 -4.06 -27.35
C ILE A 73 14.09 -4.97 -26.85
N VAL A 74 15.29 -4.40 -26.67
CA VAL A 74 16.45 -5.08 -26.08
C VAL A 74 16.68 -4.52 -24.68
N LYS A 75 16.24 -5.26 -23.66
CA LYS A 75 16.31 -4.80 -22.26
C LYS A 75 17.72 -4.92 -21.71
N VAL A 76 18.29 -3.78 -21.29
CA VAL A 76 19.61 -3.70 -20.63
C VAL A 76 19.48 -2.99 -19.29
N GLY A 77 19.79 -3.66 -18.18
CA GLY A 77 19.71 -3.07 -16.84
C GLY A 77 18.32 -2.52 -16.46
N ARG A 78 18.26 -1.66 -15.43
CA ARG A 78 17.03 -0.97 -15.01
C ARG A 78 16.79 0.30 -15.84
N PRO A 79 15.53 0.72 -16.07
CA PRO A 79 15.22 2.05 -16.62
C PRO A 79 16.00 3.15 -15.88
N GLY A 80 16.68 4.02 -16.63
CA GLY A 80 17.46 5.14 -16.09
C GLY A 80 18.87 4.82 -15.57
N SER A 81 19.29 3.55 -15.55
CA SER A 81 20.67 3.16 -15.18
C SER A 81 21.73 3.67 -16.18
N ALA A 82 22.98 3.83 -15.71
CA ALA A 82 24.09 4.28 -16.56
C ALA A 82 24.38 3.29 -17.71
N GLU A 83 24.34 1.99 -17.41
CA GLU A 83 24.49 0.90 -18.39
C GLU A 83 23.45 1.01 -19.52
N ARG A 84 22.18 1.29 -19.15
CA ARG A 84 21.12 1.44 -20.15
C ARG A 84 21.34 2.63 -21.07
N LYS A 85 21.83 3.76 -20.54
CA LYS A 85 22.13 4.96 -21.35
C LYS A 85 23.23 4.69 -22.37
N ALA A 86 24.27 3.96 -21.98
CA ALA A 86 25.36 3.58 -22.86
C ALA A 86 24.87 2.65 -23.99
N ALA A 87 24.13 1.60 -23.66
CA ALA A 87 23.56 0.69 -24.65
C ALA A 87 22.62 1.40 -25.65
N LEU A 88 21.86 2.39 -25.18
CA LEU A 88 20.96 3.17 -26.03
C LEU A 88 21.75 4.09 -27.00
N ALA A 89 22.85 4.67 -26.54
CA ALA A 89 23.75 5.45 -27.40
C ALA A 89 24.38 4.59 -28.50
N GLU A 90 24.80 3.37 -28.16
CA GLU A 90 25.33 2.39 -29.12
C GLU A 90 24.28 1.97 -30.15
N GLN A 91 23.04 1.70 -29.70
CA GLN A 91 21.93 1.37 -30.59
C GLN A 91 21.63 2.50 -31.57
N TYR A 92 21.54 3.75 -31.11
CA TYR A 92 21.34 4.90 -32.00
C TYR A 92 22.51 5.12 -32.96
N ALA A 93 23.75 4.88 -32.52
CA ALA A 93 24.91 4.97 -33.39
C ALA A 93 24.87 3.91 -34.51
N ALA A 94 24.45 2.69 -34.19
CA ALA A 94 24.27 1.62 -35.18
C ALA A 94 23.13 1.92 -36.17
N ILE A 95 22.00 2.45 -35.68
CA ILE A 95 20.86 2.89 -36.49
C ILE A 95 21.28 3.98 -37.48
N LEU A 96 22.04 4.98 -37.01
CA LEU A 96 22.56 6.06 -37.86
C LEU A 96 23.52 5.52 -38.95
N ALA A 97 24.33 4.52 -38.62
CA ALA A 97 25.27 3.92 -39.57
C ALA A 97 24.59 3.05 -40.64
N CYS A 98 23.49 2.37 -40.28
CA CYS A 98 22.70 1.56 -41.23
C CYS A 98 21.72 2.40 -42.07
N GLY A 99 21.39 3.63 -41.64
CA GLY A 99 20.45 4.50 -42.35
C GLY A 99 18.99 4.04 -42.26
N GLU A 100 18.66 3.17 -41.31
CA GLU A 100 17.31 2.67 -41.07
C GLU A 100 16.64 3.50 -39.96
N GLU A 101 15.36 3.86 -40.11
CA GLU A 101 14.60 4.57 -39.08
C GLU A 101 13.88 3.59 -38.13
N VAL A 102 14.65 2.79 -37.39
CA VAL A 102 14.09 1.82 -36.44
C VAL A 102 14.12 2.38 -35.01
N SER A 103 12.98 2.37 -34.33
CA SER A 103 12.89 2.75 -32.91
C SER A 103 13.45 1.64 -32.01
N PRO A 104 14.32 1.96 -31.02
CA PRO A 104 14.75 1.02 -29.97
C PRO A 104 13.64 0.58 -29.00
N PHE A 105 12.47 1.21 -29.07
CA PHE A 105 11.31 0.95 -28.23
C PHE A 105 10.17 0.34 -29.04
N SER A 106 9.48 -0.62 -28.45
CA SER A 106 8.26 -1.18 -29.04
C SER A 106 7.18 -0.11 -29.07
N GLU A 107 6.39 -0.09 -30.14
CA GLU A 107 5.10 0.57 -30.12
C GLU A 107 4.27 -0.01 -28.97
N GLY A 108 3.35 0.78 -28.42
CA GLY A 108 2.34 0.21 -27.52
C GLY A 108 1.26 1.19 -27.17
#